data_AF-A0A9X3P8Q7-F1
#
_entry.id   AF-A0A9X3P8Q7-F1
#
_cell.length_a   1.000
_cell.length_b   1.000
_cell.length_c   1.000
_cell.angle_alpha   90.00
_cell.angle_beta   90.00
_cell.angle_gamma   90.00
#
_symmetry.space_group_name_H-M   'P 1'
#
loop_
_entity.id
_entity.type
_entity.pdbx_description
1 polymer ?
#
loop_
_entity_poly.entity_id
_entity_poly.type
_entity_poly.pdbx_seq_one_letter_code
_entity_poly.pdbx_strand_id
1 'polypeptide(L)'
;MSERRRLGRRAKALRGLHIAIAGVELGSLAHVWVCALSGRPDRMLPFSIAALSLEGVGLLIGRGDCPLTPLQRRVADPVPLFELVLPPRAAKVAVPVLAAVSVGGIVTVALRSRPRR
;
A
#
# COMPACT_ATOMS: atom_id res chain seq x y z
N MET A 1 16.10 2.40 30.62
CA MET A 1 15.24 1.22 30.82
C MET A 1 13.91 1.50 30.13
N SER A 2 13.64 0.82 29.01
CA SER A 2 12.59 1.15 28.03
C SER A 2 11.18 1.04 28.63
N GLU A 3 10.50 2.17 28.80
CA GLU A 3 9.09 2.24 29.16
C GLU A 3 8.25 1.70 27.98
N ARG A 4 7.98 0.40 27.95
CA ARG A 4 6.99 -0.18 27.04
C ARG A 4 5.62 0.33 27.46
N ARG A 5 5.24 1.54 27.02
CA ARG A 5 3.84 1.95 27.03
C ARG A 5 3.06 0.91 26.23
N ARG A 6 2.26 0.11 26.92
CA ARG A 6 1.31 -0.79 26.25
C ARG A 6 0.40 0.09 25.40
N LEU A 7 0.50 -0.05 24.08
CA LEU A 7 -0.40 0.59 23.13
C LEU A 7 -1.85 0.33 23.56
N GLY A 8 -2.66 1.38 23.60
CA GLY A 8 -4.09 1.27 23.92
C GLY A 8 -4.80 0.34 22.93
N ARG A 9 -5.93 -0.25 23.35
CA ARG A 9 -6.71 -1.18 22.49
C ARG A 9 -7.04 -0.59 21.12
N ARG A 10 -7.38 0.71 21.08
CA ARG A 10 -7.67 1.44 19.84
C ARG A 10 -6.46 1.55 18.91
N ALA A 11 -5.27 1.81 19.45
CA ALA A 11 -4.03 1.86 18.66
C ALA A 11 -3.70 0.49 18.06
N LYS A 12 -3.85 -0.59 18.84
CA LYS A 12 -3.67 -1.95 18.33
C LYS A 12 -4.68 -2.30 17.24
N ALA A 13 -5.95 -1.94 17.41
CA ALA A 13 -6.98 -2.18 16.42
C ALA A 13 -6.71 -1.42 15.12
N LEU A 14 -6.36 -0.13 15.22
CA LEU A 14 -6.01 0.68 14.05
C LEU A 14 -4.78 0.11 13.32
N ARG A 15 -3.76 -0.33 14.07
CA ARG A 15 -2.59 -0.98 13.50
C ARG A 15 -2.94 -2.28 12.79
N GLY A 16 -3.77 -3.12 13.40
CA GLY A 16 -4.26 -4.35 12.78
C GLY A 16 -5.02 -4.08 11.48
N LEU A 17 -5.88 -3.07 11.47
CA LEU A 17 -6.58 -2.63 10.27
C LEU A 17 -5.61 -2.14 9.19
N HIS A 18 -4.62 -1.33 9.56
CA HIS A 18 -3.62 -0.80 8.63
C HIS A 18 -2.76 -1.92 8.04
N ILE A 19 -2.39 -2.93 8.83
CA ILE A 19 -1.71 -4.15 8.34
C ILE A 19 -2.58 -4.90 7.34
N ALA A 20 -3.88 -5.05 7.63
CA ALA A 20 -4.80 -5.77 6.74
C ALA A 20 -4.95 -5.05 5.39
N ILE A 21 -5.10 -3.71 5.41
CA ILE A 21 -5.16 -2.88 4.20
C ILE A 21 -3.86 -3.03 3.40
N ALA A 22 -2.70 -2.89 4.04
CA ALA A 22 -1.41 -3.08 3.39
C ALA A 22 -1.26 -4.49 2.77
N GLY A 23 -1.79 -5.52 3.43
CA GLY A 23 -1.83 -6.88 2.89
C GLY A 23 -2.66 -6.99 1.61
N VAL A 24 -3.85 -6.37 1.58
CA VAL A 24 -4.71 -6.33 0.39
C VAL A 24 -4.03 -5.59 -0.76
N GLU A 25 -3.36 -4.47 -0.48
CA GLU A 25 -2.65 -3.69 -1.49
C GLU A 25 -1.43 -4.43 -2.04
N LEU A 26 -0.60 -5.03 -1.18
CA LEU A 26 0.53 -5.84 -1.62
C LEU A 26 0.06 -7.06 -2.43
N GLY A 27 -1.04 -7.70 -2.03
CA GLY A 27 -1.66 -8.77 -2.79
C GLY A 27 -2.18 -8.29 -4.14
N SER A 28 -2.80 -7.12 -4.18
CA SER A 28 -3.27 -6.49 -5.43
C SER A 28 -2.13 -6.13 -6.36
N LEU A 29 -1.02 -5.63 -5.83
CA LEU A 29 0.19 -5.33 -6.58
C LEU A 29 0.80 -6.60 -7.18
N ALA A 30 0.91 -7.67 -6.38
CA ALA A 30 1.37 -8.96 -6.85
C ALA A 30 0.44 -9.51 -7.95
N HIS A 31 -0.88 -9.42 -7.77
CA HIS A 31 -1.87 -9.84 -8.76
C HIS A 31 -1.72 -9.09 -10.08
N VAL A 32 -1.59 -7.76 -10.03
CA VAL A 32 -1.34 -6.92 -11.22
C VAL A 32 -0.10 -7.41 -11.96
N TRP A 33 1.00 -7.68 -11.26
CA TRP A 33 2.23 -8.19 -11.91
C TRP A 33 2.08 -9.62 -12.44
N VAL A 34 1.35 -10.50 -11.76
CA VAL A 34 1.03 -11.84 -12.30
C VAL A 34 0.24 -11.72 -13.60
N CYS A 35 -0.80 -10.89 -13.65
CA CYS A 35 -1.54 -10.61 -14.89
C CYS A 35 -0.65 -9.95 -15.95
N ALA A 36 0.19 -8.99 -15.57
CA ALA A 36 1.10 -8.29 -16.46
C ALA A 36 2.13 -9.22 -17.10
N LEU A 37 2.72 -10.14 -16.33
CA LEU A 37 3.76 -11.05 -16.80
C LEU A 37 3.18 -12.24 -17.57
N SER A 38 2.04 -12.77 -17.14
CA SER A 38 1.34 -13.84 -17.86
C SER A 38 0.62 -13.36 -19.13
N GLY A 39 0.32 -12.06 -19.22
CA GLY A 39 -0.49 -11.49 -20.31
C GLY A 39 -1.95 -11.93 -20.26
N ARG A 40 -2.44 -12.42 -19.12
CA ARG A 40 -3.80 -12.94 -18.93
C ARG A 40 -4.54 -12.10 -17.89
N PRO A 41 -5.15 -10.96 -18.27
CA PRO A 41 -5.99 -10.20 -17.37
C PRO A 41 -7.26 -11.00 -17.06
N ASP A 42 -7.66 -11.04 -15.79
CA ASP A 42 -8.88 -11.71 -15.34
C ASP A 42 -9.93 -10.71 -14.85
N ARG A 43 -11.07 -11.23 -14.37
CA ARG A 43 -12.18 -10.41 -13.85
C ARG A 43 -11.84 -9.72 -12.52
N MET A 44 -10.78 -10.14 -11.82
CA MET A 44 -10.36 -9.57 -10.53
C MET A 44 -9.39 -8.40 -10.70
N LEU A 45 -8.66 -8.34 -11.83
CA LEU A 45 -7.72 -7.28 -12.12
C LEU A 45 -8.27 -5.85 -11.93
N PRO A 46 -9.51 -5.49 -12.36
CA PRO A 46 -10.05 -4.15 -12.11
C PRO A 46 -10.17 -3.82 -10.63
N PHE A 47 -10.50 -4.80 -9.77
CA PHE A 47 -10.57 -4.58 -8.33
C PHE A 47 -9.20 -4.36 -7.71
N SER A 48 -8.17 -5.09 -8.16
CA SER A 48 -6.79 -4.86 -7.72
C SER A 48 -6.28 -3.48 -8.14
N ILE A 49 -6.57 -3.05 -9.38
CA ILE A 49 -6.23 -1.70 -9.85
C ILE A 49 -6.98 -0.64 -9.03
N ALA A 50 -8.26 -0.85 -8.76
CA ALA A 50 -9.06 0.08 -7.97
C ALA A 50 -8.54 0.21 -6.53
N ALA A 51 -8.19 -0.90 -5.88
CA ALA A 51 -7.59 -0.90 -4.54
C ALA A 51 -6.29 -0.09 -4.51
N LEU A 52 -5.36 -0.35 -5.44
CA LEU A 52 -4.10 0.41 -5.55
C LEU A 52 -4.34 1.91 -5.86
N SER A 53 -5.35 2.20 -6.68
CA SER A 53 -5.68 3.58 -7.07
C SER A 53 -6.27 4.38 -5.91
N LEU A 54 -7.08 3.77 -5.04
CA LEU A 54 -7.64 4.42 -3.86
C LEU A 54 -6.54 4.88 -2.90
N GLU A 55 -5.56 4.02 -2.62
CA GLU A 55 -4.40 4.41 -1.81
C GLU A 55 -3.55 5.46 -2.53
N GLY A 56 -3.32 5.30 -3.84
CA GLY A 56 -2.61 6.30 -4.65
C GLY A 56 -3.25 7.70 -4.54
N VAL A 57 -4.57 7.81 -4.62
CA VAL A 57 -5.31 9.06 -4.40
C VAL A 57 -5.14 9.56 -2.98
N GLY A 58 -5.23 8.67 -1.98
CA GLY A 58 -5.00 9.00 -0.58
C GLY A 58 -3.62 9.60 -0.35
N LEU A 59 -2.56 9.00 -0.91
CA LEU A 59 -1.20 9.50 -0.85
C LEU A 59 -1.05 10.86 -1.51
N LEU A 60 -1.71 11.11 -2.66
CA LEU A 60 -1.68 12.42 -3.30
C LEU A 60 -2.32 13.51 -2.43
N ILE A 61 -3.48 13.23 -1.83
CA ILE A 61 -4.15 14.13 -0.87
C ILE A 61 -3.25 14.37 0.35
N GLY A 62 -2.60 13.32 0.85
CA GLY A 62 -1.63 13.35 1.95
C GLY A 62 -0.27 13.93 1.60
N ARG A 63 -0.03 14.37 0.35
CA ARG A 63 1.29 14.84 -0.14
C ARG A 63 2.43 13.84 0.08
N GLY A 64 2.13 12.56 -0.08
CA GLY A 64 3.06 11.44 0.11
C GLY A 64 2.98 10.79 1.49
N ASP A 65 2.24 11.37 2.44
CA ASP A 65 1.97 10.72 3.72
C ASP A 65 0.79 9.75 3.62
N CYS A 66 0.87 8.66 4.40
CA CYS A 66 -0.20 7.68 4.52
C CYS A 66 -1.51 8.34 5.01
N PRO A 67 -2.67 8.07 4.37
CA PRO A 67 -3.97 8.65 4.77
C PRO A 67 -4.37 8.36 6.22
N LEU A 68 -3.86 7.27 6.79
CA LEU A 68 -4.14 6.83 8.16
C LEU A 68 -3.29 7.54 9.21
N THR A 69 -2.25 8.32 8.82
CA THR A 69 -1.37 9.01 9.77
C THR A 69 -2.11 9.95 10.74
N PRO A 70 -3.10 10.77 10.33
CA PRO A 70 -3.87 11.58 11.27
C PRO A 70 -4.65 10.74 12.29
N LEU A 71 -5.16 9.57 11.90
CA LEU A 71 -5.86 8.63 12.79
C LEU A 71 -4.88 7.98 13.78
N GLN A 72 -3.68 7.60 13.34
CA GLN A 72 -2.63 7.06 14.20
C GLN A 72 -2.22 8.06 15.30
N ARG A 73 -2.05 9.34 14.94
CA ARG A 73 -1.75 10.41 15.92
C ARG A 73 -2.85 10.55 16.98
N ARG A 74 -4.13 10.45 16.59
CA ARG A 74 -5.27 10.52 17.52
C ARG A 74 -5.31 9.39 18.54
N VAL A 75 -4.80 8.21 18.18
CA VAL A 75 -4.74 7.05 19.09
C VAL A 75 -3.38 6.89 19.76
N ALA A 76 -2.51 7.89 19.64
CA ALA A 76 -1.14 7.89 20.17
C ALA A 76 -0.34 6.64 19.76
N ASP A 77 -0.49 6.20 18.49
CA ASP A 77 0.43 5.23 17.88
C ASP A 77 1.62 5.97 17.26
N PRO A 78 2.84 5.86 17.83
CA PRO A 78 3.98 6.66 17.41
C PRO A 78 4.77 6.05 16.26
N VAL A 79 4.51 4.79 15.87
CA VAL A 79 5.36 4.07 14.90
C VAL A 79 4.65 3.94 13.55
N PRO A 80 5.21 4.48 12.46
CA PRO A 80 4.72 4.26 11.10
C PRO A 80 4.71 2.77 10.75
N LEU A 81 3.78 2.34 9.88
CA LEU A 81 3.60 0.93 9.57
C LEU A 81 4.87 0.29 9.00
N PHE A 82 5.50 0.92 8.00
CA PHE A 82 6.72 0.39 7.38
C PHE A 82 7.89 0.32 8.36
N GLU A 83 7.96 1.18 9.37
CA GLU A 83 9.01 1.14 10.39
C GLU A 83 8.89 -0.05 11.35
N LEU A 84 7.78 -0.81 11.30
CA LEU A 84 7.65 -2.06 12.03
C LEU A 84 8.55 -3.17 11.46
N VAL A 85 8.92 -3.07 10.18
CA VAL A 85 9.67 -4.11 9.46
C VAL A 85 10.90 -3.57 8.72
N LEU A 86 10.99 -2.25 8.50
CA LEU A 86 12.09 -1.58 7.81
C LEU A 86 12.77 -0.54 8.71
N PRO A 87 14.07 -0.28 8.53
CA PRO A 87 14.71 0.88 9.14
C PRO A 87 14.10 2.19 8.57
N PRO A 88 14.09 3.31 9.32
CA PRO A 88 13.38 4.54 8.94
C PRO A 88 13.73 5.08 7.55
N ARG A 89 14.99 4.96 7.13
CA ARG A 89 15.43 5.37 5.79
C ARG A 89 14.77 4.55 4.69
N ALA A 90 14.64 3.24 4.87
CA ALA A 90 13.96 2.36 3.93
C ALA A 90 12.44 2.56 3.97
N ALA A 91 11.86 2.76 5.16
CA ALA A 91 10.44 3.07 5.31
C ALA A 91 10.04 4.35 4.54
N LYS A 92 10.89 5.39 4.57
CA LYS A 92 10.66 6.65 3.85
C LYS A 92 10.60 6.49 2.33
N VAL A 93 11.34 5.54 1.77
CA VAL A 93 11.36 5.29 0.31
C VAL A 93 10.41 4.17 -0.12
N ALA A 94 9.85 3.41 0.81
CA ALA A 94 8.96 2.29 0.49
C ALA A 94 7.73 2.77 -0.30
N VAL A 95 7.07 3.83 0.16
CA VAL A 95 5.88 4.39 -0.49
C VAL A 95 6.14 4.83 -1.94
N PRO A 96 7.12 5.70 -2.24
CA PRO A 96 7.37 6.10 -3.63
C PRO A 96 7.83 4.93 -4.53
N VAL A 97 8.58 3.97 -3.98
CA VAL A 97 8.98 2.77 -4.74
C VAL A 97 7.75 1.91 -5.07
N LEU A 98 6.91 1.61 -4.09
CA LEU A 98 5.67 0.82 -4.31
C LEU A 98 4.71 1.53 -5.27
N ALA A 99 4.63 2.85 -5.21
CA ALA A 99 3.86 3.65 -6.17
C ALA A 99 4.41 3.48 -7.60
N ALA A 100 5.73 3.61 -7.79
CA ALA A 100 6.37 3.41 -9.08
C ALA A 100 6.16 1.98 -9.62
N VAL A 101 6.31 0.97 -8.77
CA VAL A 101 6.10 -0.45 -9.11
C VAL A 101 4.64 -0.73 -9.47
N SER A 102 3.68 -0.10 -8.77
CA SER A 102 2.25 -0.18 -9.09
C SER A 102 1.94 0.42 -10.46
N VAL A 103 2.41 1.64 -10.72
CA VAL A 103 2.24 2.30 -12.02
C VAL A 103 2.86 1.47 -13.14
N GLY A 104 4.08 0.95 -12.94
CA GLY A 104 4.76 0.10 -13.91
C GLY A 104 3.96 -1.17 -14.24
N GLY A 105 3.41 -1.84 -13.23
CA GLY A 105 2.55 -3.02 -13.43
C GLY A 105 1.30 -2.69 -14.24
N ILE A 106 0.57 -1.62 -13.87
CA ILE A 106 -0.65 -1.18 -14.56
C ILE A 106 -0.36 -0.81 -16.03
N VAL A 107 0.70 -0.04 -16.28
CA VAL A 107 1.13 0.32 -17.64
C VAL A 107 1.48 -0.93 -18.44
N THR A 108 2.19 -1.88 -17.85
CA THR A 108 2.55 -3.14 -18.52
C THR A 108 1.32 -3.94 -18.91
N VAL A 109 0.31 -4.05 -18.03
CA VAL A 109 -0.97 -4.67 -18.39
C VAL A 109 -1.61 -3.92 -19.56
N ALA A 110 -1.72 -2.60 -19.49
CA ALA A 110 -2.35 -1.80 -20.53
C ALA A 110 -1.65 -1.96 -21.90
N LEU A 111 -0.33 -2.05 -21.92
CA LEU A 111 0.46 -2.26 -23.14
C LEU A 111 0.24 -3.67 -23.72
N ARG A 112 0.12 -4.70 -22.88
CA ARG A 112 -0.08 -6.09 -23.32
C ARG A 112 -1.53 -6.41 -23.69
N SER A 113 -2.50 -5.70 -23.13
CA SER A 113 -3.93 -5.87 -23.43
C SER A 113 -4.38 -5.18 -24.72
N ARG A 114 -3.55 -4.32 -25.33
CA ARG A 114 -3.86 -3.73 -26.64
C ARG A 114 -3.74 -4.80 -27.73
N PRO A 115 -4.81 -5.09 -28.50
CA PRO A 115 -4.69 -5.89 -29.71
C PRO A 115 -3.67 -5.22 -30.63
N ARG A 116 -2.77 -6.01 -31.25
CA ARG A 116 -2.01 -5.54 -32.42
C ARG A 116 -3.05 -5.10 -33.45
N ARG A 117 -3.24 -3.80 -33.60
CA ARG A 117 -4.04 -3.20 -34.68
C ARG A 117 -3.35 -3.41 -36.01
#